data_AF-A0A2E2QSM9-F1
#
_entry.id   AF-A0A2E2QSM9-F1
#
_cell.length_a   1.000
_cell.length_b   1.000
_cell.length_c   1.000
_cell.angle_alpha   90.00
_cell.angle_beta   90.00
_cell.angle_gamma   90.00
#
_symmetry.space_group_name_H-M   'P 1'
#
loop_
_entity.id
_entity.type
_entity.pdbx_description
1 polymer ?
#
loop_
_entity_poly.entity_id
_entity_poly.type
_entity_poly.pdbx_seq_one_letter_code
_entity_poly.pdbx_strand_id
1 'polypeptide(L)' 'MNNEPFMSAEDFVDAQTQLGLSDRALAASLGLSNTTGDVQVRRIKKGKIACSGPIAGLMLAFLEGYRTPWYLER' A
#
# COMPACT_ATOMS: atom_id res chain seq x y z
N MET A 1 15.78 13.23 11.54
CA MET A 1 15.02 12.00 11.21
C MET A 1 13.95 12.40 10.21
N ASN A 2 13.81 11.68 9.09
CA ASN A 2 12.68 11.93 8.17
C ASN A 2 11.39 11.58 8.91
N ASN A 3 10.49 12.55 9.04
CA ASN A 3 9.20 12.39 9.73
C ASN A 3 8.12 11.76 8.84
N GLU A 4 8.49 11.28 7.66
CA GLU A 4 7.56 10.71 6.70
C GLU A 4 7.46 9.18 6.87
N PRO A 5 6.25 8.61 6.78
CA PRO A 5 6.08 7.17 6.81
C PRO A 5 6.83 6.52 5.64
N PHE A 6 7.45 5.38 5.91
CA PHE A 6 8.25 4.63 4.95
C PHE A 6 7.95 3.14 5.09
N MET A 7 7.99 2.43 3.97
CA MET A 7 7.77 0.99 3.90
C MET A 7 8.79 0.36 2.94
N SER A 8 9.42 -0.73 3.36
CA SER A 8 10.34 -1.46 2.48
C SER A 8 9.56 -2.16 1.35
N ALA A 9 10.28 -2.58 0.29
CA ALA A 9 9.64 -3.32 -0.80
C ALA A 9 9.09 -4.68 -0.33
N GLU A 10 9.77 -5.34 0.61
CA GLU A 10 9.34 -6.61 1.21
C GLU A 10 8.07 -6.40 2.03
N ASP A 11 8.06 -5.43 2.94
CA ASP A 11 6.88 -5.09 3.74
C ASP A 11 5.68 -4.72 2.86
N PHE A 12 5.93 -4.02 1.75
CA PHE A 12 4.88 -3.63 0.81
C PHE A 12 4.26 -4.85 0.09
N VAL A 13 5.07 -5.84 -0.27
CA VAL A 13 4.60 -7.10 -0.87
C VAL A 13 3.79 -7.90 0.15
N ASP A 14 4.26 -7.99 1.39
CA ASP A 14 3.57 -8.68 2.46
C ASP A 14 2.24 -8.00 2.78
N ALA A 15 2.23 -6.67 2.85
CA ALA A 15 1.04 -5.88 3.05
C ALA A 15 0.00 -6.09 1.95
N GLN A 16 0.42 -6.06 0.67
CA GLN A 16 -0.47 -6.33 -0.46
C GLN A 16 -1.07 -7.75 -0.36
N THR A 17 -0.26 -8.72 0.04
CA THR A 17 -0.67 -10.12 0.19
C THR A 17 -1.73 -10.27 1.28
N GLN A 18 -1.55 -9.59 2.42
CA GLN A 18 -2.54 -9.56 3.51
C GLN A 18 -3.87 -8.92 3.08
N LEU A 19 -3.80 -7.86 2.27
CA LEU A 19 -5.00 -7.21 1.73
C LEU A 19 -5.68 -8.03 0.62
N GLY A 20 -5.00 -9.04 0.05
CA GLY A 20 -5.55 -9.87 -1.02
C GLY A 20 -5.83 -9.11 -2.32
N LEU A 21 -5.21 -7.95 -2.53
CA LEU A 21 -5.48 -7.08 -3.68
C LEU A 21 -4.52 -7.35 -4.84
N SER A 22 -5.06 -7.44 -6.06
CA SER A 22 -4.26 -7.41 -7.28
C SER A 22 -3.51 -6.08 -7.44
N ASP A 23 -2.44 -6.04 -8.23
CA ASP A 23 -1.68 -4.80 -8.47
C ASP A 23 -2.58 -3.64 -8.96
N ARG A 24 -3.59 -3.97 -9.78
CA ARG A 24 -4.55 -2.99 -10.30
C ARG A 24 -5.54 -2.52 -9.24
N ALA A 25 -6.06 -3.43 -8.42
CA ALA A 25 -6.98 -3.09 -7.34
C ALA A 25 -6.29 -2.28 -6.24
N LEU A 26 -5.05 -2.63 -5.92
CA LEU A 26 -4.21 -1.88 -5.00
C LEU A 26 -3.92 -0.48 -5.53
N ALA A 27 -3.52 -0.37 -6.80
CA ALA A 27 -3.28 0.93 -7.44
C ALA A 27 -4.53 1.83 -7.38
N ALA A 28 -5.71 1.29 -7.65
CA ALA A 28 -6.97 2.03 -7.54
C ALA A 28 -7.25 2.46 -6.08
N SER A 29 -7.02 1.58 -5.11
CA SER A 29 -7.23 1.86 -3.68
C SER A 29 -6.28 2.94 -3.15
N LEU A 30 -5.06 2.99 -3.68
CA LEU A 30 -4.05 4.02 -3.37
C LEU A 30 -4.25 5.32 -4.17
N GLY A 31 -5.30 5.42 -5.00
CA GLY A 31 -5.57 6.61 -5.82
C GLY A 31 -4.52 6.85 -6.92
N LEU A 32 -3.81 5.81 -7.35
CA LEU A 32 -2.82 5.92 -8.42
C LEU A 32 -3.49 5.99 -9.80
N SER A 33 -2.72 6.39 -10.81
CA SER A 33 -3.18 6.53 -12.19
C SER A 33 -3.89 5.27 -12.71
N ASN A 34 -5.05 5.46 -13.36
CA ASN A 34 -5.79 4.38 -14.02
C ASN A 34 -5.05 3.74 -15.20
N THR A 35 -4.04 4.40 -15.76
CA THR A 35 -3.28 3.93 -16.92
C THR A 35 -1.93 3.32 -16.56
N THR A 36 -1.32 3.74 -15.46
CA THR A 36 0.05 3.35 -15.09
C THR A 36 0.24 2.99 -13.61
N GLY A 37 -0.81 3.03 -12.80
CA GLY A 37 -0.73 2.78 -11.36
C GLY A 37 -0.28 1.36 -11.03
N ASP A 38 -0.71 0.37 -11.81
CA ASP A 38 -0.25 -1.02 -11.68
C ASP A 38 1.26 -1.16 -11.99
N VAL A 39 1.79 -0.37 -12.93
CA VAL A 39 3.22 -0.31 -13.22
C VAL A 39 3.98 0.29 -12.05
N GLN A 40 3.43 1.32 -11.39
CA GLN A 40 4.04 1.92 -10.20
C GLN A 40 4.08 0.93 -9.04
N VAL A 41 2.98 0.22 -8.77
CA VAL A 41 2.92 -0.86 -7.78
C VAL A 41 3.99 -1.92 -8.07
N ARG A 42 4.11 -2.38 -9.33
CA ARG A 42 5.16 -3.34 -9.72
C ARG A 42 6.58 -2.82 -9.56
N ARG A 43 6.81 -1.51 -9.71
CA ARG A 43 8.13 -0.90 -9.48
C ARG A 43 8.47 -0.79 -8.00
N ILE A 44 7.49 -0.49 -7.14
CA ILE A 44 7.67 -0.50 -5.68
C ILE A 44 8.01 -1.91 -5.20
N LYS A 45 7.25 -2.93 -5.62
CA LYS A 45 7.51 -4.34 -5.30
C LYS A 45 8.90 -4.83 -5.69
N LYS A 46 9.46 -4.26 -6.78
CA LYS A 46 10.81 -4.57 -7.25
C LYS A 46 11.91 -3.73 -6.58
N GLY A 47 11.57 -2.91 -5.59
CA GLY A 47 12.50 -1.97 -4.94
C GLY A 47 13.04 -0.87 -5.88
N LYS A 48 12.43 -0.67 -7.05
CA LYS A 48 12.87 0.34 -8.03
C LYS A 48 12.43 1.75 -7.65
N ILE A 49 11.38 1.86 -6.83
CA ILE A 49 10.86 3.11 -6.30
C ILE A 49 10.59 2.87 -4.81
N ALA A 50 10.93 3.84 -3.97
CA ALA A 50 10.63 3.79 -2.55
C ALA A 50 9.13 3.93 -2.29
N CYS A 51 8.59 3.15 -1.35
CA CYS A 51 7.26 3.38 -0.79
C CYS A 51 7.41 4.35 0.39
N SER A 52 7.12 5.62 0.18
CA SER A 52 7.28 6.65 1.21
C SER A 52 6.17 7.70 1.16
N GLY A 53 6.08 8.49 2.23
CA GLY A 53 5.14 9.59 2.35
C GLY A 53 3.69 9.11 2.23
N PRO A 54 2.83 9.79 1.45
CA PRO A 54 1.41 9.47 1.39
C PRO A 54 1.08 8.03 1.03
N ILE A 55 1.84 7.39 0.13
CA ILE A 55 1.57 6.01 -0.29
C ILE A 55 1.84 5.03 0.85
N ALA A 56 2.96 5.19 1.57
CA ALA A 56 3.27 4.37 2.73
C ALA A 56 2.24 4.59 3.85
N GLY A 57 1.83 5.83 4.09
CA GLY A 57 0.78 6.15 5.07
C GLY A 57 -0.57 5.49 4.74
N LEU A 58 -1.00 5.54 3.47
CA LEU A 58 -2.22 4.87 3.02
C LEU A 58 -2.14 3.36 3.16
N MET A 59 -1.02 2.76 2.79
CA MET A 59 -0.83 1.30 2.92
C MET A 59 -0.92 0.85 4.37
N LEU A 60 -0.29 1.59 5.29
CA LEU A 60 -0.38 1.33 6.73
C LEU A 60 -1.82 1.49 7.25
N ALA A 61 -2.52 2.55 6.83
CA ALA A 61 -3.93 2.76 7.21
C ALA A 61 -4.84 1.63 6.71
N PHE A 62 -4.62 1.11 5.50
CA PHE A 62 -5.35 -0.04 4.98
C PHE A 62 -5.11 -1.29 5.83
N LEU A 63 -3.87 -1.56 6.24
CA LEU A 63 -3.56 -2.70 7.10
C LEU A 63 -4.22 -2.57 8.48
N GLU A 64 -4.18 -1.40 9.10
CA GLU A 64 -4.83 -1.14 10.38
C GLU A 64 -6.36 -1.26 10.29
N GLY A 65 -6.96 -0.73 9.22
CA GLY A 65 -8.39 -0.86 8.93
C GLY A 65 -8.82 -2.30 8.64
N TYR A 66 -7.95 -3.14 8.09
CA TYR A 66 -8.21 -4.57 7.90
C TYR A 66 -8.06 -5.37 9.19
N ARG A 67 -7.12 -4.97 10.07
CA ARG A 67 -6.90 -5.56 11.38
C ARG A 67 -7.99 -5.22 12.39
N THR A 68 -8.71 -4.12 12.17
CA THR A 68 -9.81 -3.68 13.02
C THR A 68 -11.13 -4.04 12.34
N PRO A 69 -11.78 -5.16 12.72
CA PRO A 69 -13.05 -5.50 12.12
C PRO A 69 -14.06 -4.37 12.29
N TRP A 70 -14.64 -3.93 11.18
CA TRP A 70 -15.66 -2.87 11.08
C TRP A 70 -16.91 -3.10 11.95
N TYR A 71 -17.06 -4.29 12.55
CA TYR A 71 -18.14 -4.64 13.46
C TYR A 71 -17.77 -4.55 14.95
N LEU A 72 -16.50 -4.31 15.31
CA LEU A 72 -16.10 -4.16 16.72
C LEU A 72 -16.36 -2.76 17.29
N GLU A 73 -16.71 -1.78 16.46
CA GLU A 73 -17.11 -0.42 16.89
C GLU A 73 -18.63 -0.19 16.82
N ARG A 74 -19.45 -1.24 16.90
CA ARG A 74 -20.91 -1.12 17.03
C ARG A 74 -21.46 -1.72 18.30
#